data_AF-A0A841KYJ1-F1
#
_entry.id   AF-A0A841KYJ1-F1
#
_cell.length_a   1.000
_cell.length_b   1.000
_cell.length_c   1.000
_cell.angle_alpha   90.00
_cell.angle_beta   90.00
_cell.angle_gamma   90.00
#
_symmetry.space_group_name_H-M   'P 1'
#
loop_
_entity.id
_entity.type
_entity.pdbx_description
1 polymer ?
#
loop_
_entity_poly.entity_id
_entity_poly.type
_entity_poly.pdbx_seq_one_letter_code
_entity_poly.pdbx_strand_id
1 'polypeptide(L)'
;MEHNYELTTGRYLFELTKIFFQSVAAHYFHKDHMKLEQLYYHTMDLHERYIEQYCDEEEKEERYREKIYELLDLILLKEQKDTLKMKTSDATYKGIKIRENIINNMYVELWLVDKDLWLYIFESRGHKEEFIYFDIEDPYLLRMDQVYYGLKEKRSPGLLNLLYEKEKGINHKDIAKL
;
A
#
# COMPACT_ATOMS: atom_id res chain seq x y z
N MET A 1 -23.01 6.99 14.66
CA MET A 1 -23.16 7.70 13.38
C MET A 1 -21.91 8.52 13.20
N GLU A 2 -21.00 8.10 12.32
CA GLU A 2 -19.85 8.92 11.98
C GLU A 2 -20.36 10.10 11.15
N HIS A 3 -20.29 11.30 11.71
CA HIS A 3 -20.46 12.50 10.92
C HIS A 3 -19.30 12.58 9.94
N ASN A 4 -19.56 12.20 8.68
CA ASN A 4 -18.69 12.50 7.55
C ASN A 4 -18.71 14.02 7.32
N TYR A 5 -17.99 14.73 8.18
CA TYR A 5 -17.74 16.13 7.98
C TYR A 5 -16.78 16.29 6.80
N GLU A 6 -17.14 17.21 5.91
CA GLU A 6 -16.32 17.66 4.79
C GLU A 6 -14.94 18.13 5.30
N LEU A 7 -13.87 17.71 4.62
CA LEU A 7 -12.52 18.08 4.99
C LEU A 7 -12.22 19.46 4.40
N THR A 8 -12.18 20.50 5.23
CA THR A 8 -11.72 21.82 4.78
C THR A 8 -10.21 21.94 4.92
N THR A 9 -9.54 22.82 4.16
CA THR A 9 -8.10 23.11 4.32
C THR A 9 -7.74 23.48 5.77
N GLY A 10 -8.59 24.27 6.44
CA GLY A 10 -8.39 24.63 7.85
C GLY A 10 -8.49 23.42 8.80
N ARG A 11 -9.45 22.53 8.55
CA ARG A 11 -9.59 21.28 9.32
C ARG A 11 -8.42 20.34 9.08
N TYR A 12 -7.98 20.21 7.84
CA TYR A 12 -6.81 19.42 7.46
C TYR A 12 -5.56 19.88 8.23
N LEU A 13 -5.28 21.19 8.25
CA LEU A 13 -4.15 21.75 9.00
C LEU A 13 -4.29 21.51 10.52
N PHE A 14 -5.49 21.66 11.06
CA PHE A 14 -5.77 21.39 12.47
C PHE A 14 -5.52 19.93 12.85
N GLU A 15 -6.03 18.97 12.07
CA GLU A 15 -5.82 17.54 12.32
C GLU A 15 -4.34 17.17 12.18
N LEU A 16 -3.63 17.68 11.17
CA LEU A 16 -2.18 17.48 11.06
C LEU A 16 -1.41 18.01 12.27
N THR A 17 -1.76 19.20 12.76
CA THR A 17 -1.15 19.80 13.95
C THR A 17 -1.39 18.92 15.19
N LYS A 18 -2.61 18.42 15.35
CA LYS A 18 -2.98 17.51 16.44
C LYS A 18 -2.21 16.21 16.36
N ILE A 19 -2.10 15.60 15.18
CA ILE A 19 -1.33 14.38 14.96
C ILE A 19 0.15 14.62 15.30
N PHE A 20 0.73 15.74 14.86
CA PHE A 20 2.12 16.10 15.17
C PHE A 20 2.39 16.11 16.67
N PHE A 21 1.57 16.79 17.47
CA PHE A 21 1.74 16.81 18.92
C PHE A 21 1.54 15.43 19.56
N GLN A 22 0.59 14.63 19.06
CA GLN A 22 0.39 13.25 19.51
C GLN A 22 1.61 12.37 19.20
N SER A 23 2.25 12.55 18.04
CA SER A 23 3.45 11.83 17.64
C SER A 23 4.65 12.23 18.50
N VAL A 24 4.84 13.53 18.76
CA VAL A 24 5.87 14.02 19.68
C VAL A 24 5.67 13.40 21.07
N ALA A 25 4.43 13.39 21.57
CA ALA A 25 4.15 12.82 22.88
C ALA A 25 4.39 11.30 22.93
N ALA A 26 3.93 10.57 21.91
CA ALA A 26 4.14 9.13 21.80
C ALA A 26 5.62 8.77 21.71
N HIS A 27 6.42 9.53 20.95
CA HIS A 27 7.85 9.29 20.79
C HIS A 27 8.65 9.59 22.07
N TYR A 28 8.49 10.80 22.62
CA TYR A 28 9.37 11.27 23.70
C TYR A 28 8.93 10.87 25.10
N PHE A 29 7.61 10.76 25.37
CA PHE A 29 7.12 10.47 26.71
C PHE A 29 6.76 9.00 26.93
N HIS A 30 6.36 8.29 25.86
CA HIS A 30 5.82 6.93 25.99
C HIS A 30 6.63 5.85 25.25
N LYS A 31 7.47 6.22 24.28
CA LYS A 31 8.14 5.29 23.35
C LYS A 31 7.17 4.27 22.75
N ASP A 32 5.96 4.74 22.43
CA ASP A 32 4.87 3.89 21.96
C ASP A 32 4.91 3.75 20.44
N HIS A 33 5.62 2.74 19.96
CA HIS A 33 5.81 2.47 18.54
C HIS A 33 4.49 2.12 17.82
N MET A 34 3.57 1.43 18.51
CA MET A 34 2.25 1.11 17.94
C MET A 34 1.43 2.38 17.76
N LYS A 35 1.48 3.31 18.72
CA LYS A 35 0.78 4.59 18.60
C LYS A 35 1.35 5.43 17.47
N LEU A 36 2.67 5.45 17.31
CA LEU A 36 3.32 6.16 16.20
C LEU A 36 2.88 5.61 14.84
N GLU A 37 2.81 4.28 14.69
CA GLU A 37 2.32 3.66 13.46
C GLU A 37 0.85 3.97 13.18
N GLN A 38 0.00 3.94 14.20
CA GLN A 38 -1.41 4.36 14.07
C GLN A 38 -1.53 5.82 13.62
N LEU A 39 -0.73 6.72 14.20
CA LEU A 39 -0.72 8.14 13.83
C LEU A 39 -0.20 8.35 12.40
N TYR A 40 0.79 7.58 11.98
CA TYR A 40 1.27 7.59 10.61
C TYR A 40 0.19 7.14 9.60
N TYR A 41 -0.47 6.00 9.83
CA TYR A 41 -1.57 5.57 8.95
C TYR A 41 -2.73 6.56 8.97
N HIS A 42 -3.03 7.16 10.12
CA HIS A 42 -4.03 8.23 10.20
C HIS A 42 -3.64 9.46 9.37
N THR A 43 -2.35 9.80 9.35
CA THR A 43 -1.80 10.89 8.52
C THR A 43 -1.92 10.55 7.04
N MET A 44 -1.58 9.32 6.63
CA MET A 44 -1.76 8.88 5.24
C MET A 44 -3.22 8.97 4.78
N ASP A 45 -4.17 8.51 5.61
CA ASP A 45 -5.60 8.55 5.30
C ASP A 45 -6.14 10.00 5.23
N LEU A 46 -5.61 10.90 6.07
CA LEU A 46 -5.94 12.33 6.02
C LEU A 46 -5.41 12.98 4.73
N HIS A 47 -4.18 12.66 4.32
CA HIS A 47 -3.60 13.14 3.07
C HIS A 47 -4.37 12.66 1.84
N GLU A 48 -4.77 11.39 1.80
CA GLU A 48 -5.60 10.86 0.72
C GLU A 48 -6.90 11.65 0.56
N ARG A 49 -7.63 11.87 1.67
CA ARG A 49 -8.86 12.67 1.64
C ARG A 49 -8.62 14.09 1.11
N TYR A 50 -7.47 14.68 1.45
CA TYR A 50 -7.10 15.99 0.94
C TYR A 50 -6.83 15.95 -0.57
N ILE A 51 -6.03 14.97 -1.03
CA ILE A 51 -5.70 14.77 -2.45
C ILE A 51 -6.99 14.59 -3.26
N GLU A 52 -7.90 13.72 -2.80
CA GLU A 52 -9.16 13.46 -3.51
C GLU A 52 -10.05 14.69 -3.68
N GLN A 53 -10.03 15.58 -2.68
CA GLN A 53 -10.91 16.75 -2.64
C GLN A 53 -10.33 17.99 -3.33
N TYR A 54 -8.99 18.15 -3.32
CA TYR A 54 -8.35 19.42 -3.69
C TYR A 54 -7.38 19.35 -4.87
N CYS A 55 -6.90 18.16 -5.25
CA CYS A 55 -5.99 18.01 -6.38
C CYS A 55 -6.77 17.72 -7.66
N ASP A 56 -6.25 18.18 -8.80
CA ASP A 56 -6.72 17.73 -10.11
C ASP A 56 -6.20 16.32 -10.45
N GLU A 57 -6.69 15.72 -11.54
CA GLU A 57 -6.37 14.32 -11.86
C GLU A 57 -4.87 14.10 -12.13
N GLU A 58 -4.17 15.07 -12.72
CA GLU A 58 -2.73 14.95 -12.99
C GLU A 58 -1.93 14.99 -11.68
N GLU A 59 -2.24 15.95 -10.79
CA GLU A 59 -1.62 16.01 -9.46
C GLU A 59 -1.97 14.76 -8.64
N LYS A 60 -3.21 14.26 -8.69
CA LYS A 60 -3.62 13.03 -7.99
C LYS A 60 -2.75 11.85 -8.42
N GLU A 61 -2.52 11.65 -9.71
CA GLU A 61 -1.68 10.55 -10.20
C GLU A 61 -0.24 10.65 -9.68
N GLU A 62 0.36 11.83 -9.72
CA GLU A 62 1.71 12.06 -9.18
C GLU A 62 1.77 11.76 -7.67
N ARG A 63 0.81 12.25 -6.89
CA ARG A 63 0.74 12.00 -5.44
C ARG A 63 0.52 10.53 -5.11
N TYR A 64 -0.30 9.83 -5.90
CA TYR A 64 -0.50 8.39 -5.72
C TYR A 64 0.77 7.60 -6.04
N ARG A 65 1.53 8.01 -7.05
CA ARG A 65 2.82 7.41 -7.38
C ARG A 65 3.79 7.44 -6.20
N GLU A 66 3.98 8.62 -5.60
CA GLU A 66 4.83 8.78 -4.41
C GLU A 66 4.38 7.86 -3.26
N LYS A 67 3.07 7.85 -2.97
CA LYS A 67 2.49 7.04 -1.90
C LYS A 67 2.56 5.53 -2.17
N ILE A 68 2.53 5.11 -3.43
CA ILE A 68 2.67 3.70 -3.81
C ILE A 68 4.06 3.21 -3.46
N TYR A 69 5.11 3.96 -3.77
CA TYR A 69 6.47 3.60 -3.38
C TYR A 69 6.63 3.50 -1.86
N GLU A 70 6.10 4.48 -1.13
CA GLU A 70 6.08 4.47 0.34
C GLU A 70 5.36 3.23 0.90
N LEU A 71 4.22 2.85 0.32
CA LEU A 71 3.50 1.65 0.72
C LEU A 71 4.24 0.36 0.35
N LEU A 72 4.88 0.30 -0.82
CA LEU A 72 5.66 -0.88 -1.22
C LEU A 72 6.78 -1.18 -0.23
N ASP A 73 7.52 -0.16 0.21
CA ASP A 73 8.59 -0.32 1.22
C ASP A 73 8.08 -0.98 2.51
N LEU A 74 6.84 -0.67 2.92
CA LEU A 74 6.19 -1.29 4.07
C LEU A 74 5.66 -2.69 3.77
N ILE A 75 4.96 -2.88 2.67
CA ILE A 75 4.31 -4.15 2.32
C ILE A 75 5.36 -5.23 1.99
N LEU A 76 6.53 -4.85 1.48
CA LEU A 76 7.66 -5.75 1.24
C LEU A 76 8.20 -6.43 2.50
N LEU A 77 7.93 -5.88 3.69
CA LEU A 77 8.31 -6.48 4.96
C LEU A 77 7.40 -7.64 5.36
N LYS A 78 6.26 -7.81 4.69
CA LYS A 78 5.32 -8.90 4.94
C LYS A 78 5.81 -10.19 4.31
N GLU A 79 5.49 -11.30 4.97
CA GLU A 79 5.70 -12.63 4.41
C GLU A 79 4.83 -12.85 3.15
N GLN A 80 5.48 -13.28 2.06
CA GLN A 80 4.84 -13.59 0.78
C GLN A 80 4.24 -14.99 0.79
N LYS A 81 3.05 -15.09 1.38
CA LYS A 81 2.35 -16.36 1.63
C LYS A 81 1.37 -16.77 0.52
N ASP A 82 0.95 -15.82 -0.33
CA ASP A 82 -0.04 -16.10 -1.37
C ASP A 82 0.64 -16.84 -2.53
N THR A 83 -0.11 -17.70 -3.21
CA THR A 83 0.40 -18.50 -4.33
C THR A 83 -0.45 -18.26 -5.56
N LEU A 84 0.18 -17.72 -6.62
CA LEU A 84 -0.39 -17.59 -7.95
C LEU A 84 -0.09 -18.86 -8.73
N LYS A 85 -1.13 -19.60 -9.14
CA LYS A 85 -0.99 -20.72 -10.07
C LYS A 85 -1.55 -20.32 -11.43
N MET A 86 -0.70 -20.39 -12.45
CA MET A 86 -1.12 -20.17 -13.83
C MET A 86 -2.10 -21.26 -14.28
N LYS A 87 -3.07 -20.91 -15.12
CA LYS A 87 -4.14 -21.78 -15.59
C LYS A 87 -3.69 -22.67 -16.75
N THR A 88 -2.86 -22.14 -17.64
CA THR A 88 -2.39 -22.80 -18.86
C THR A 88 -0.99 -23.38 -18.72
N SER A 89 -0.21 -22.92 -17.75
CA SER A 89 1.10 -23.48 -17.41
C SER A 89 1.12 -24.05 -15.99
N ASP A 90 2.03 -24.98 -15.72
CA ASP A 90 2.29 -25.48 -14.35
C ASP A 90 3.14 -24.49 -13.53
N ALA A 91 3.41 -23.29 -14.05
CA ALA A 91 4.16 -22.27 -13.34
C ALA A 91 3.40 -21.78 -12.10
N THR A 92 4.14 -21.62 -11.02
CA THR A 92 3.60 -21.16 -9.74
C THR A 92 4.51 -20.07 -9.18
N TYR A 93 3.92 -18.98 -8.69
CA TYR A 93 4.62 -17.84 -8.11
C TYR A 93 4.16 -17.64 -6.67
N LYS A 94 5.08 -17.25 -5.79
CA LYS A 94 4.76 -16.82 -4.43
C LYS A 94 4.82 -15.31 -4.35
N GLY A 95 3.88 -14.71 -3.64
CA GLY A 95 3.76 -13.26 -3.57
C GLY A 95 2.72 -12.80 -2.57
N ILE A 96 2.30 -11.55 -2.74
CA ILE A 96 1.13 -10.97 -2.09
C ILE A 96 0.18 -10.55 -3.20
N LYS A 97 -1.03 -11.11 -3.22
CA LYS A 97 -2.06 -10.66 -4.16
C LYS A 97 -2.57 -9.30 -3.69
N ILE A 98 -2.23 -8.25 -4.42
CA ILE A 98 -2.61 -6.88 -4.11
C ILE A 98 -4.09 -6.67 -4.43
N ARG A 99 -4.48 -6.95 -5.68
CA ARG A 99 -5.82 -6.65 -6.19
C ARG A 99 -6.23 -7.63 -7.27
N GLU A 100 -7.53 -7.82 -7.42
CA GLU A 100 -8.14 -8.44 -8.60
C GLU A 100 -9.11 -7.46 -9.27
N ASN A 101 -9.21 -7.58 -10.60
CA ASN A 101 -10.09 -6.79 -11.42
C ASN A 101 -10.62 -7.61 -12.61
N ILE A 102 -11.79 -7.24 -13.11
CA ILE A 102 -12.35 -7.80 -14.35
C ILE A 102 -12.52 -6.65 -15.33
N ILE A 103 -11.80 -6.71 -16.45
CA ILE A 103 -11.86 -5.71 -17.51
C ILE A 103 -12.40 -6.40 -18.76
N ASN A 104 -13.65 -6.11 -19.11
CA ASN A 104 -14.40 -6.82 -20.14
C ASN A 104 -14.44 -8.35 -19.89
N ASN A 105 -13.73 -9.13 -20.70
CA ASN A 105 -13.60 -10.59 -20.61
C ASN A 105 -12.23 -11.05 -20.09
N MET A 106 -11.39 -10.11 -19.64
CA MET A 106 -10.08 -10.38 -19.05
C MET A 106 -10.18 -10.35 -17.52
N TYR A 107 -9.63 -11.36 -16.88
CA TYR A 107 -9.34 -11.38 -15.46
C TYR A 107 -7.91 -10.86 -15.24
N VAL A 108 -7.76 -9.84 -14.40
CA VAL A 108 -6.48 -9.20 -14.13
C VAL A 108 -6.22 -9.23 -12.63
N GLU A 109 -5.04 -9.69 -12.21
CA GLU A 109 -4.60 -9.61 -10.82
C GLU A 109 -3.28 -8.83 -10.74
N LEU A 110 -3.17 -7.95 -9.77
CA LEU A 110 -1.92 -7.30 -9.41
C LEU A 110 -1.28 -8.06 -8.25
N TRP A 111 -0.02 -8.42 -8.41
CA TRP A 111 0.77 -9.16 -7.44
C TRP A 111 2.06 -8.41 -7.10
N LEU A 112 2.46 -8.49 -5.85
CA LEU A 112 3.82 -8.19 -5.42
C LEU A 112 4.58 -9.51 -5.31
N VAL A 113 5.58 -9.70 -6.16
CA VAL A 113 6.42 -10.91 -6.19
C VAL A 113 7.87 -10.47 -6.00
N ASP A 114 8.55 -11.07 -5.02
CA ASP A 114 9.87 -10.65 -4.56
C ASP A 114 9.88 -9.17 -4.17
N LYS A 115 10.34 -8.28 -5.05
CA LYS A 115 10.40 -6.83 -4.80
C LYS A 115 9.60 -6.00 -5.82
N ASP A 116 9.00 -6.66 -6.80
CA ASP A 116 8.48 -6.02 -8.00
C ASP A 116 6.97 -6.28 -8.13
N LEU A 117 6.26 -5.35 -8.77
CA LEU A 117 4.84 -5.52 -9.10
C LEU A 117 4.69 -6.24 -10.44
N TRP A 118 3.73 -7.17 -10.48
CA TRP A 118 3.44 -7.99 -11.65
C TRP A 118 1.94 -8.07 -11.90
N LEU A 119 1.55 -8.02 -13.17
CA LEU A 119 0.20 -8.27 -13.63
C LEU A 119 0.07 -9.70 -14.13
N TYR A 120 -0.85 -10.42 -13.53
CA TYR A 120 -1.39 -11.65 -14.09
C TYR A 120 -2.64 -11.32 -14.91
N ILE A 121 -2.67 -11.72 -16.18
CA ILE A 121 -3.76 -11.47 -17.11
C ILE A 121 -4.23 -12.81 -17.67
N PHE A 122 -5.53 -13.08 -17.56
CA PHE A 122 -6.14 -14.29 -18.08
C PHE A 122 -7.43 -13.99 -18.84
N GLU A 123 -7.48 -14.39 -20.12
CA GLU A 123 -8.65 -14.25 -20.98
C GLU A 123 -9.18 -15.63 -21.39
N SER A 124 -10.29 -16.03 -20.79
CA SER A 124 -10.88 -17.37 -20.99
C SER A 124 -11.25 -17.70 -22.44
N ARG A 125 -11.63 -16.70 -23.24
CA ARG A 125 -12.10 -16.86 -24.63
C ARG A 125 -11.04 -16.58 -25.70
N GLY A 126 -9.94 -15.91 -25.32
CA GLY A 126 -8.86 -15.51 -26.22
C GLY A 126 -7.63 -16.42 -26.15
N HIS A 127 -7.61 -17.43 -25.28
CA HIS A 127 -6.43 -18.26 -24.94
C HIS A 127 -5.20 -17.42 -24.53
N LYS A 128 -5.43 -16.22 -24.00
CA LYS A 128 -4.36 -15.35 -23.55
C LYS A 128 -4.15 -15.55 -22.06
N GLU A 129 -2.95 -15.96 -21.69
CA GLU A 129 -2.50 -15.97 -20.31
C GLU A 129 -1.09 -15.38 -20.24
N GLU A 130 -0.92 -14.31 -19.47
CA GLU A 130 0.34 -13.58 -19.35
C GLU A 130 0.64 -13.24 -17.90
N PHE A 131 1.93 -13.19 -17.57
CA PHE A 131 2.44 -12.66 -16.32
C PHE A 131 3.56 -11.68 -16.63
N ILE A 132 3.26 -10.38 -16.55
CA ILE A 132 4.12 -9.30 -17.02
C ILE A 132 4.44 -8.31 -15.91
N TYR A 133 5.58 -7.63 -16.02
CA TYR A 133 5.96 -6.58 -15.09
C TYR A 133 4.96 -5.41 -15.14
N PHE A 134 4.64 -4.84 -13.97
CA PHE A 134 3.83 -3.64 -13.84
C PHE A 134 4.74 -2.45 -13.54
N ASP A 135 4.85 -1.52 -14.49
CA ASP A 135 5.57 -0.28 -14.28
C ASP A 135 4.68 0.77 -13.62
N ILE A 136 5.14 1.34 -12.51
CA ILE A 136 4.46 2.40 -11.76
C ILE A 136 4.58 3.75 -12.49
N GLU A 137 5.65 3.95 -13.26
CA GLU A 137 5.88 5.18 -14.01
C GLU A 137 4.99 5.25 -15.26
N ASP A 138 4.68 4.09 -15.85
CA ASP A 138 3.81 3.94 -17.03
C ASP A 138 2.75 2.85 -16.78
N PRO A 139 1.72 3.14 -15.97
CA PRO A 139 0.74 2.15 -15.54
C PRO A 139 -0.12 1.65 -16.70
N TYR A 140 -0.19 0.33 -16.86
CA TYR A 140 -1.00 -0.34 -17.87
C TYR A 140 -2.13 -1.16 -17.23
N LEU A 141 -3.33 -1.12 -17.83
CA LEU A 141 -4.58 -1.81 -17.39
C LEU A 141 -5.16 -1.41 -16.04
N LEU A 142 -4.33 -1.00 -15.08
CA LEU A 142 -4.74 -0.54 -13.76
C LEU A 142 -4.32 0.91 -13.58
N ARG A 143 -5.23 1.73 -13.06
CA ARG A 143 -4.94 3.11 -12.72
C ARG A 143 -4.18 3.21 -11.40
N MET A 144 -3.46 4.30 -11.20
CA MET A 144 -2.66 4.53 -9.98
C MET A 144 -3.49 4.53 -8.70
N ASP A 145 -4.68 5.11 -8.71
CA ASP A 145 -5.57 5.07 -7.55
C ASP A 145 -5.93 3.62 -7.16
N GLN A 146 -6.21 2.76 -8.14
CA GLN A 146 -6.54 1.36 -7.90
C GLN A 146 -5.36 0.57 -7.29
N VAL A 147 -4.14 0.87 -7.74
CA VAL A 147 -2.90 0.31 -7.18
C VAL A 147 -2.71 0.79 -5.74
N TYR A 148 -2.84 2.10 -5.51
CA TYR A 148 -2.73 2.72 -4.19
C TYR A 148 -3.71 2.11 -3.19
N TYR A 149 -5.00 2.06 -3.51
CA TYR A 149 -6.02 1.49 -2.64
C TYR A 149 -5.79 -0.02 -2.41
N GLY A 150 -5.36 -0.75 -3.43
CA GLY A 150 -5.00 -2.16 -3.29
C GLY A 150 -3.86 -2.38 -2.30
N LEU A 151 -2.80 -1.57 -2.35
CA LEU A 151 -1.68 -1.63 -1.39
C LEU A 151 -2.09 -1.16 0.01
N LYS A 152 -2.91 -0.10 0.09
CA LYS A 152 -3.44 0.46 1.34
C LYS A 152 -4.22 -0.60 2.14
N GLU A 153 -4.97 -1.46 1.47
CA GLU A 153 -5.68 -2.60 2.09
C GLU A 153 -4.74 -3.69 2.63
N LYS A 154 -3.48 -3.73 2.18
CA LYS A 154 -2.48 -4.69 2.68
C LYS A 154 -1.73 -4.19 3.91
N ARG A 155 -1.96 -2.95 4.37
CA ARG A 155 -1.38 -2.44 5.63
C ARG A 155 -1.72 -3.38 6.79
N SER A 156 -0.78 -3.52 7.71
CA SER A 156 -0.99 -4.27 8.95
C SER A 156 -0.16 -3.66 10.07
N PRO A 157 -0.59 -3.75 11.33
CA PRO A 157 0.23 -3.32 12.45
C PRO A 157 1.60 -4.01 12.47
N GLY A 158 2.63 -3.29 12.91
CA GLY A 158 4.01 -3.73 13.08
C GLY A 158 4.95 -3.43 11.91
N LEU A 159 4.44 -3.00 10.75
CA LEU A 159 5.28 -2.82 9.54
C LEU A 159 6.26 -1.66 9.68
N LEU A 160 5.84 -0.55 10.29
CA LEU A 160 6.76 0.57 10.52
C LEU A 160 7.87 0.23 11.50
N ASN A 161 7.58 -0.59 12.52
CA ASN A 161 8.60 -1.05 13.45
C ASN A 161 9.61 -1.97 12.74
N LEU A 162 9.13 -2.89 11.90
CA LEU A 162 10.00 -3.74 11.08
C LEU A 162 10.88 -2.92 10.13
N LEU A 163 10.33 -1.85 9.53
CA LEU A 163 11.11 -0.95 8.67
C LEU A 163 12.24 -0.28 9.46
N TYR A 164 11.93 0.24 10.64
CA TYR A 164 12.90 0.87 11.53
C TYR A 164 14.01 -0.09 12.00
N GLU A 165 13.65 -1.34 12.30
CA GLU A 165 14.61 -2.39 12.67
C GLU A 165 15.54 -2.74 11.50
N LYS A 166 14.97 -2.86 10.28
CA LYS A 166 15.72 -3.10 9.05
C LYS A 166 16.73 -1.97 8.78
N GLU A 167 16.33 -0.72 8.92
CA GLU A 167 17.22 0.44 8.75
C GLU A 167 18.35 0.50 9.80
N LYS A 168 18.10 0.00 11.00
CA LYS A 168 19.10 -0.11 12.07
C LYS A 168 20.02 -1.33 11.97
N GLY A 169 19.77 -2.23 11.03
CA GLY A 169 20.52 -3.48 10.90
C GLY A 169 20.30 -4.48 12.06
N ILE A 170 19.15 -4.40 12.74
CA ILE A 170 18.80 -5.33 13.83
C ILE A 170 18.26 -6.63 13.20
N ASN A 171 18.85 -7.77 13.57
CA ASN A 171 18.60 -9.06 12.92
C ASN A 171 17.35 -9.75 13.53
N HIS A 172 16.42 -10.24 12.70
CA HIS A 172 15.13 -10.81 13.12
C HIS A 172 15.17 -12.04 14.06
N LYS A 173 16.35 -12.58 14.38
CA LYS A 173 16.50 -13.71 15.31
C LYS A 173 16.31 -13.32 16.78
N ASP A 174 16.31 -12.03 17.11
CA ASP A 174 16.21 -11.56 18.50
C ASP A 174 14.76 -11.30 18.97
N ILE A 175 13.76 -11.41 18.07
CA ILE A 175 12.39 -10.96 18.33
C ILE A 175 11.48 -12.08 18.87
N ALA A 176 11.88 -13.35 18.82
CA ALA A 176 11.10 -14.47 19.36
C ALA A 176 11.03 -14.52 20.91
N LYS A 177 11.39 -13.43 21.61
CA LYS A 177 11.44 -13.36 23.08
C LYS A 177 10.91 -12.06 23.71
N LEU A 178 10.20 -11.22 22.96
CA LEU A 178 9.40 -10.12 23.52
C LEU A 178 7.91 -10.40 23.33
#